data_AF-A0A0Q4Y690-F1
#
_entry.id   AF-A0A0Q4Y690-F1
#
_cell.length_a   1.000
_cell.length_b   1.000
_cell.length_c   1.000
_cell.angle_alpha   90.00
_cell.angle_beta   90.00
_cell.angle_gamma   90.00
#
_symmetry.space_group_name_H-M   'P 1'
#
loop_
_entity.id
_entity.type
_entity.pdbx_description
1 polymer ?
#
loop_
_entity_poly.entity_id
_entity_poly.type
_entity_poly.pdbx_seq_one_letter_code
_entity_poly.pdbx_strand_id
1 'polypeptide(L)'
;MLARADGGRHYYAITDLLFERQATWAFVPKPLDATRDLLRQAGFDRARFDAILADQALYDQVNRVQSRAREWLGVRATPTLFVNDAHYEGALTTEGFDEVIAKLPA
;
A
#
# COMPACT_ATOMS: atom_id res chain seq x y z
N MET A 1 6.74 -0.10 3.80
CA MET A 1 7.85 0.76 4.29
C MET A 1 8.32 1.72 3.20
N LEU A 2 8.77 1.24 2.02
CA LEU A 2 9.41 2.05 0.97
C LEU A 2 8.62 3.31 0.53
N ALA A 3 7.31 3.20 0.26
CA ALA A 3 6.48 4.37 -0.05
C ALA A 3 6.31 5.37 1.12
N ARG A 4 6.54 4.92 2.35
CA ARG A 4 6.44 5.75 3.58
C ARG A 4 7.78 6.36 4.01
N ALA A 5 8.87 6.06 3.29
CA ALA A 5 10.17 6.68 3.54
C ALA A 5 10.11 8.22 3.41
N ASP A 6 11.06 8.93 4.03
CA ASP A 6 11.14 10.40 4.04
C ASP A 6 9.84 11.08 4.52
N GLY A 7 9.16 10.48 5.49
CA GLY A 7 7.87 10.95 5.98
C GLY A 7 6.73 10.86 4.95
N GLY A 8 6.88 10.04 3.90
CA GLY A 8 5.88 9.87 2.86
C GLY A 8 5.88 10.96 1.79
N ARG A 9 6.94 11.78 1.68
CA ARG A 9 7.07 12.84 0.66
C ARG A 9 6.76 12.36 -0.76
N HIS A 10 7.13 11.12 -1.08
CA HIS A 10 6.94 10.50 -2.39
C HIS A 10 5.90 9.37 -2.38
N TYR A 11 4.99 9.37 -1.40
CA TYR A 11 4.09 8.24 -1.15
C TYR A 11 3.30 7.82 -2.37
N TYR A 12 2.63 8.74 -3.06
CA TYR A 12 1.81 8.42 -4.22
C TYR A 12 2.68 7.91 -5.38
N ALA A 13 3.73 8.64 -5.77
CA ALA A 13 4.59 8.22 -6.88
C ALA A 13 5.21 6.83 -6.68
N ILE A 14 5.65 6.49 -5.47
CA ILE A 14 6.21 5.16 -5.17
C ILE A 14 5.10 4.10 -5.12
N THR A 15 3.95 4.40 -4.51
CA THR A 15 2.79 3.50 -4.49
C THR A 15 2.30 3.18 -5.90
N ASP A 16 2.16 4.19 -6.74
CA ASP A 16 1.69 4.07 -8.12
C ASP A 16 2.66 3.21 -8.94
N LEU A 17 3.96 3.47 -8.85
CA LEU A 17 4.99 2.65 -9.50
C LEU A 17 4.90 1.18 -9.07
N LEU A 18 4.72 0.92 -7.77
CA LEU A 18 4.60 -0.44 -7.24
C LEU A 18 3.33 -1.14 -7.73
N PHE A 19 2.19 -0.44 -7.83
CA PHE A 19 0.96 -1.04 -8.37
C PHE A 19 1.02 -1.23 -9.89
N GLU A 20 1.49 -0.23 -10.64
CA GLU A 20 1.62 -0.28 -12.10
C GLU A 20 2.50 -1.47 -12.54
N ARG A 21 3.58 -1.73 -11.78
CA ARG A 21 4.56 -2.78 -12.09
C ARG A 21 4.41 -4.01 -11.21
N GLN A 22 3.26 -4.20 -10.54
CA GLN A 22 3.08 -5.27 -9.54
C GLN A 22 3.46 -6.67 -10.07
N ALA A 23 3.07 -7.00 -11.30
CA ALA A 23 3.37 -8.28 -11.92
C ALA A 23 4.88 -8.56 -12.08
N THR A 24 5.72 -7.51 -12.16
CA THR A 24 7.16 -7.66 -12.40
C THR A 24 7.97 -7.80 -11.12
N TRP A 25 7.41 -7.47 -9.95
CA TRP A 25 8.16 -7.51 -8.68
C TRP A 25 7.47 -8.30 -7.57
N ALA A 26 6.15 -8.33 -7.48
CA ALA A 26 5.45 -8.88 -6.30
C ALA A 26 5.34 -10.41 -6.33
N PHE A 27 5.18 -10.98 -7.51
CA PHE A 27 4.85 -12.41 -7.70
C PHE A 27 5.97 -13.20 -8.40
N VAL A 28 7.20 -12.68 -8.36
CA VAL A 28 8.39 -13.31 -8.95
C VAL A 28 9.18 -14.10 -7.89
N PRO A 29 10.10 -15.02 -8.26
CA PRO A 29 10.83 -15.85 -7.30
C PRO A 29 11.67 -15.09 -6.27
N LYS A 30 12.15 -13.89 -6.61
CA LYS A 30 12.96 -13.02 -5.74
C LYS A 30 12.35 -11.61 -5.65
N PRO A 31 11.23 -11.45 -4.95
CA PRO A 31 10.45 -10.20 -4.99
C PRO A 31 11.21 -9.02 -4.36
N LEU A 32 12.03 -9.28 -3.33
CA LEU A 32 12.83 -8.24 -2.69
C LEU A 32 13.89 -7.65 -3.63
N ASP A 33 14.62 -8.52 -4.35
CA ASP A 33 15.61 -8.09 -5.34
C ASP A 33 14.93 -7.33 -6.49
N ALA A 34 13.82 -7.85 -7.01
CA ALA A 34 13.06 -7.19 -8.07
C ALA A 34 12.50 -5.82 -7.64
N THR A 35 12.05 -5.70 -6.38
CA THR A 35 11.57 -4.42 -5.81
C THR A 35 12.71 -3.41 -5.71
N ARG A 36 13.89 -3.83 -5.24
CA ARG A 36 15.08 -2.97 -5.17
C ARG A 36 15.47 -2.49 -6.57
N ASP A 37 15.49 -3.38 -7.55
CA ASP A 37 15.87 -3.04 -8.93
C ASP A 37 14.86 -2.09 -9.59
N LEU A 38 13.57 -2.26 -9.30
CA LEU A 38 12.51 -1.33 -9.71
C LEU A 38 12.70 0.06 -9.08
N LEU A 39 12.88 0.13 -7.76
CA LEU A 39 12.99 1.41 -7.05
C LEU A 39 14.32 2.13 -7.24
N ARG A 40 15.35 1.47 -7.80
CA ARG A 40 16.57 2.14 -8.25
C ARG A 40 16.26 3.27 -9.23
N GLN A 41 15.25 3.10 -10.09
CA GLN A 41 14.79 4.12 -11.04
C GLN A 41 14.14 5.31 -10.33
N ALA A 42 13.64 5.11 -9.11
CA ALA A 42 13.07 6.13 -8.24
C ALA A 42 14.09 6.72 -7.25
N GLY A 43 15.40 6.48 -7.45
CA GLY A 43 16.47 7.06 -6.63
C GLY A 43 16.77 6.32 -5.32
N PHE A 44 16.36 5.06 -5.20
CA PHE A 44 16.72 4.19 -4.08
C PHE A 44 17.99 3.42 -4.44
N ASP A 45 19.15 3.92 -4.00
CA ASP A 45 20.35 3.09 -4.03
C ASP A 45 20.26 1.94 -3.00
N ARG A 46 21.22 1.01 -3.05
CA ARG A 46 21.21 -0.18 -2.19
C ARG A 46 21.26 0.18 -0.71
N ALA A 47 22.15 1.10 -0.33
CA ALA A 47 22.35 1.47 1.07
C ALA A 47 21.08 2.11 1.66
N ARG A 48 20.45 3.01 0.90
CA ARG A 48 19.19 3.65 1.27
C ARG A 48 18.05 2.64 1.35
N PHE A 49 17.94 1.73 0.39
CA PHE A 49 16.92 0.68 0.39
C PHE A 49 17.04 -0.19 1.65
N ASP A 50 18.24 -0.68 1.94
CA ASP A 50 18.52 -1.52 3.11
C ASP A 50 18.27 -0.75 4.43
N ALA A 51 18.67 0.53 4.49
CA ALA A 51 18.42 1.38 5.65
C ALA A 51 16.93 1.59 5.92
N ILE A 52 16.11 1.80 4.88
CA ILE A 52 14.66 1.96 5.02
C ILE A 52 14.01 0.68 5.55
N LEU A 53 14.47 -0.50 5.10
CA LEU A 53 13.94 -1.77 5.59
C LEU A 53 14.40 -2.11 7.01
N ALA A 54 15.54 -1.55 7.46
CA ALA A 54 16.05 -1.69 8.81
C ALA A 54 15.44 -0.68 9.81
N ASP A 55 14.64 0.30 9.35
CA ASP A 55 13.99 1.28 10.22
C ASP A 55 12.88 0.62 11.06
N GLN A 56 13.24 0.25 12.29
CA GLN A 56 12.33 -0.40 13.23
C GLN A 56 11.14 0.51 13.59
N ALA A 57 11.36 1.80 13.76
CA ALA A 57 10.30 2.73 14.12
C ALA A 57 9.25 2.77 13.01
N LEU A 58 9.67 2.88 11.74
CA LEU A 58 8.79 2.85 10.58
C LEU A 58 8.07 1.49 10.45
N TYR A 59 8.78 0.39 10.67
CA TYR A 59 8.22 -0.96 10.64
C TYR A 59 7.07 -1.09 11.65
N ASP A 60 7.30 -0.63 12.87
CA ASP A 60 6.30 -0.64 13.94
C ASP A 60 5.09 0.24 13.61
N GLN A 61 5.27 1.37 12.92
CA GLN A 61 4.12 2.18 12.48
C GLN A 61 3.29 1.45 11.43
N VAL A 62 3.93 0.82 10.45
CA VAL A 62 3.25 0.04 9.40
C VAL A 62 2.45 -1.11 10.02
N ASN A 63 3.06 -1.85 10.96
CA ASN A 63 2.39 -2.94 11.66
C ASN A 63 1.25 -2.44 12.53
N ARG A 64 1.38 -1.30 13.23
CA ARG A 64 0.26 -0.74 14.00
C ARG A 64 -0.95 -0.41 13.13
N VAL A 65 -0.74 0.13 11.93
CA VAL A 65 -1.84 0.41 10.98
C VAL A 65 -2.46 -0.91 10.49
N GLN A 66 -1.64 -1.91 10.17
CA GLN A 66 -2.11 -3.21 9.70
C GLN A 66 -2.89 -3.99 10.79
N SER A 67 -2.38 -4.02 12.03
CA SER A 67 -3.07 -4.59 13.19
C SER A 67 -4.39 -3.88 13.45
N ARG A 68 -4.41 -2.54 13.43
CA ARG A 68 -5.66 -1.77 13.60
C ARG A 68 -6.71 -2.17 12.56
N ALA A 69 -6.32 -2.27 11.29
CA ALA A 69 -7.23 -2.67 10.22
C ALA A 69 -7.81 -4.08 10.45
N ARG A 70 -6.97 -5.04 10.86
CA ARG A 70 -7.38 -6.44 11.07
C ARG A 70 -8.23 -6.63 12.33
N GLU A 71 -7.81 -6.05 13.45
CA GLU A 71 -8.36 -6.32 14.78
C GLU A 71 -9.58 -5.46 15.10
N TRP A 72 -9.54 -4.18 14.71
CA TRP A 72 -10.57 -3.21 15.09
C TRP A 72 -11.55 -2.91 13.96
N LEU A 73 -11.07 -2.85 12.72
CA LEU A 73 -11.91 -2.59 11.54
C LEU A 73 -12.37 -3.87 10.84
N GLY A 74 -11.93 -5.04 11.31
CA GLY A 74 -12.39 -6.33 10.80
C GLY A 74 -11.91 -6.69 9.40
N VAL A 75 -10.92 -5.99 8.81
CA VAL A 75 -10.45 -6.26 7.44
C VAL A 75 -9.95 -7.70 7.29
N ARG A 76 -10.46 -8.41 6.28
CA ARG A 76 -10.10 -9.80 5.94
C ARG A 76 -9.51 -9.98 4.54
N ALA A 77 -9.77 -9.06 3.61
CA ALA A 77 -9.29 -9.12 2.24
C ALA A 77 -8.87 -7.74 1.73
N THR A 78 -8.10 -7.71 0.63
CA THR A 78 -7.67 -6.48 -0.04
C THR A 78 -8.10 -6.49 -1.51
N PRO A 79 -8.61 -5.37 -2.06
CA PRO A 79 -8.96 -4.15 -1.33
C PRO A 79 -10.20 -4.36 -0.43
N THR A 80 -10.29 -3.57 0.65
CA THR A 80 -11.53 -3.34 1.41
C THR A 80 -11.70 -1.83 1.48
N LEU A 81 -12.86 -1.31 1.07
CA LEU A 81 -13.17 0.11 1.07
C LEU A 81 -14.11 0.43 2.22
N PHE A 82 -13.84 1.51 2.94
CA PHE A 82 -14.73 2.05 3.98
C PHE A 82 -15.34 3.35 3.47
N VAL A 83 -16.67 3.45 3.52
CA VAL A 83 -17.41 4.67 3.19
C VAL A 83 -18.37 4.93 4.36
N ASN A 84 -18.07 5.95 5.16
CA ASN A 84 -18.69 6.18 6.47
C ASN A 84 -18.61 4.90 7.34
N ASP A 85 -19.75 4.43 7.84
CA ASP A 85 -19.85 3.23 8.70
C ASP A 85 -19.95 1.92 7.89
N ALA A 86 -20.06 2.00 6.56
CA ALA A 86 -20.13 0.83 5.69
C ALA A 86 -18.74 0.40 5.21
N HIS A 87 -18.54 -0.91 5.08
CA HIS A 87 -17.35 -1.49 4.47
C HIS A 87 -17.72 -2.45 3.33
N TYR A 88 -16.88 -2.45 2.30
CA TYR A 88 -17.06 -3.22 1.08
C TYR A 88 -15.80 -4.05 0.83
N GLU A 89 -15.92 -5.37 0.95
CA GLU A 89 -14.81 -6.28 0.71
C GLU A 89 -14.67 -6.62 -0.78
N GLY A 90 -13.43 -6.70 -1.25
CA GLY A 90 -13.11 -6.98 -2.63
C GLY A 90 -13.08 -5.74 -3.52
N ALA A 91 -12.66 -5.93 -4.76
CA ALA A 91 -12.61 -4.86 -5.75
C ALA A 91 -14.04 -4.54 -6.23
N LEU A 92 -14.58 -3.39 -5.79
CA LEU A 92 -15.80 -2.84 -6.38
C LEU A 92 -15.54 -2.48 -7.85
N THR A 93 -16.54 -2.70 -8.71
CA THR A 93 -16.53 -2.11 -10.05
C THR A 93 -16.72 -0.61 -9.94
N THR A 94 -16.38 0.12 -11.00
CA THR A 94 -16.60 1.57 -11.07
C THR A 94 -18.08 1.90 -10.82
N GLU A 95 -18.99 1.17 -11.46
CA GLU A 95 -20.43 1.37 -11.32
C GLU A 95 -20.90 1.07 -9.89
N GLY A 96 -20.40 -0.01 -9.28
CA GLY A 96 -20.73 -0.34 -7.89
C GLY A 96 -20.24 0.71 -6.91
N PHE A 97 -19.09 1.33 -7.18
CA PHE A 97 -18.60 2.45 -6.37
C PHE A 97 -19.44 3.72 -6.57
N ASP A 98 -19.81 4.05 -7.80
CA ASP A 98 -20.68 5.19 -8.11
C ASP A 98 -22.03 5.08 -7.38
N GLU A 99 -22.62 3.89 -7.33
CA GLU A 99 -23.86 3.62 -6.58
C GLU A 99 -23.71 3.85 -5.07
N VAL A 100 -22.54 3.53 -4.50
CA VAL A 100 -22.25 3.77 -3.08
C VAL A 100 -22.17 5.27 -2.81
N ILE A 101 -21.44 6.00 -3.65
CA ILE A 101 -21.27 7.45 -3.51
C ILE A 101 -22.59 8.20 -3.70
N ALA A 102 -23.42 7.80 -4.67
CA ALA A 102 -24.73 8.42 -4.93
C ALA A 102 -25.72 8.31 -3.75
N LYS A 103 -25.50 7.36 -2.83
CA LYS A 103 -26.32 7.17 -1.62
C LYS A 103 -25.86 8.02 -0.43
N LEU A 104 -24.73 8.71 -0.56
CA LEU A 104 -24.22 9.58 0.51
C LEU A 104 -25.07 10.85 0.61
N PRO A 105 -25.31 11.36 1.83
CA PRO A 105 -25.95 12.66 1.99
C PRO A 105 -25.10 13.77 1.35
N ALA A 106 -25.79 14.76 0.78
CA ALA A 106 -25.16 15.96 0.18
C ALA A 106 -24.57 16.89 1.24
#